data_AF-A0A9D5EKA7-F1
#
_entry.id   AF-A0A9D5EKA7-F1
#
_cell.length_a   1.000
_cell.length_b   1.000
_cell.length_c   1.000
_cell.angle_alpha   90.00
_cell.angle_beta   90.00
_cell.angle_gamma   90.00
#
_symmetry.space_group_name_H-M   'P 1'
#
loop_
_entity.id
_entity.type
_entity.pdbx_description
1 polymer ?
#
loop_
_entity_poly.entity_id
_entity_poly.type
_entity_poly.pdbx_seq_one_letter_code
_entity_poly.pdbx_strand_id
1 'polypeptide(L)'
;PIDFQPPGGGTGYYRVPTLAGIWATAPFFHNNGLGLYNADPSVEGRMAAFNDAIEKLFWPEKRLGARSVMLTTEDTELPLESGYRLRIRQNTPVKLIANINAPQLQLLRNDTFFSRFIGWLIGRGRLYNTLLRRNLVPDFVEDRGHTFAAALSDEDKRALIEYIKTF
;
A
#
# COMPACT_ATOMS: atom_id res chain seq x y z
N PRO A 1 11.56 5.29 -11.80
CA PRO A 1 11.54 4.82 -10.40
C PRO A 1 12.00 5.95 -9.48
N ILE A 2 11.32 6.18 -8.36
CA ILE A 2 11.79 7.13 -7.34
C ILE A 2 12.82 6.37 -6.50
N ASP A 3 14.04 6.90 -6.41
CA ASP A 3 15.04 6.39 -5.49
C ASP A 3 14.68 6.88 -4.08
N PHE A 4 14.34 5.96 -3.17
CA PHE A 4 13.83 6.27 -1.84
C PHE A 4 14.60 5.48 -0.79
N GLN A 5 15.34 6.20 0.04
CA GLN A 5 16.02 5.63 1.21
C GLN A 5 15.12 5.81 2.44
N PRO A 6 14.68 4.72 3.09
CA PRO A 6 13.85 4.84 4.29
C PRO A 6 14.62 5.56 5.42
N PRO A 7 13.97 6.48 6.16
CA PRO A 7 14.62 7.18 7.26
C PRO A 7 14.98 6.21 8.40
N GLY A 8 16.14 6.42 9.04
CA GLY A 8 16.57 5.64 10.21
C GLY A 8 15.78 5.97 11.48
N GLY A 9 15.85 5.08 12.49
CA GLY A 9 15.24 5.30 13.81
C GLY A 9 13.77 4.85 13.95
N GLY A 10 13.23 4.14 12.94
CA GLY A 10 11.92 3.48 13.07
C GLY A 10 11.95 2.33 14.08
N THR A 11 10.83 2.09 14.76
CA THR A 11 10.66 0.97 15.73
C THR A 11 10.53 -0.40 15.07
N GLY A 12 10.49 -0.48 13.74
CA GLY A 12 10.17 -1.68 12.99
C GLY A 12 11.37 -2.60 12.77
N TYR A 13 11.61 -3.53 13.69
CA TYR A 13 12.24 -4.79 13.31
C TYR A 13 11.18 -5.66 12.63
N TYR A 14 11.31 -5.90 11.32
CA TYR A 14 10.50 -6.92 10.66
C TYR A 14 11.00 -8.29 11.10
N ARG A 15 10.23 -8.96 11.97
CA ARG A 15 10.44 -10.39 12.19
C ARG A 15 10.03 -11.11 10.92
N VAL A 16 10.83 -12.08 10.49
CA VAL A 16 10.43 -13.01 9.44
C VAL A 16 9.17 -13.73 9.94
N PRO A 17 8.02 -13.59 9.26
CA PRO A 17 6.81 -14.29 9.67
C PRO A 17 7.07 -15.80 9.63
N THR A 18 6.59 -16.52 10.64
CA THR A 18 6.68 -17.98 10.67
C THR A 18 5.90 -18.56 9.50
N LEU A 19 6.43 -19.64 8.90
CA LEU A 19 5.69 -20.42 7.90
C LEU A 19 4.63 -21.31 8.54
N ALA A 20 4.73 -21.58 9.85
CA ALA A 20 3.75 -22.39 10.57
C ALA A 20 2.38 -21.70 10.60
N GLY A 21 1.35 -22.42 10.16
CA GLY A 21 -0.02 -21.91 10.09
C GLY A 21 -0.25 -20.79 9.07
N ILE A 22 0.68 -20.54 8.15
CA ILE A 22 0.55 -19.45 7.16
C ILE A 22 -0.71 -19.59 6.31
N TRP A 23 -1.15 -20.84 6.06
CA TRP A 23 -2.39 -21.17 5.37
C TRP A 23 -3.67 -20.65 6.05
N ALA A 24 -3.61 -20.38 7.36
CA ALA A 24 -4.74 -19.84 8.11
C ALA A 24 -4.74 -18.31 8.23
N THR A 25 -3.68 -17.65 7.75
CA THR A 25 -3.43 -16.21 7.97
C THR A 25 -3.51 -15.37 6.70
N ALA A 26 -3.83 -15.96 5.55
CA ALA A 26 -4.09 -15.20 4.33
C ALA A 26 -5.27 -14.23 4.52
N PRO A 27 -5.27 -13.04 3.90
CA PRO A 27 -4.30 -12.55 2.89
C PRO A 27 -2.91 -12.23 3.44
N PHE A 28 -1.90 -12.29 2.58
CA PHE A 28 -0.50 -12.02 2.94
C PHE A 28 -0.16 -10.52 2.92
N PHE A 29 1.05 -10.23 3.43
CA PHE A 29 1.61 -8.91 3.71
C PHE A 29 0.92 -8.20 4.88
N HIS A 30 1.63 -7.24 5.51
CA HIS A 30 1.13 -6.55 6.70
C HIS A 30 -0.11 -5.68 6.45
N ASN A 31 -0.31 -5.26 5.21
CA ASN A 31 -1.52 -4.53 4.77
C ASN A 31 -2.62 -5.48 4.28
N ASN A 32 -2.45 -6.80 4.40
CA ASN A 32 -3.34 -7.83 3.83
C ASN A 32 -3.60 -7.62 2.33
N GLY A 33 -2.64 -7.02 1.62
CA GLY A 33 -2.80 -6.61 0.22
C GLY A 33 -2.66 -7.74 -0.79
N LEU A 34 -2.14 -8.91 -0.39
CA LEU A 34 -1.88 -10.02 -1.30
C LEU A 34 -2.75 -11.24 -0.99
N GLY A 35 -3.86 -11.36 -1.71
CA GLY A 35 -4.75 -12.52 -1.61
C GLY A 35 -6.22 -12.14 -1.60
N LEU A 36 -7.08 -13.16 -1.55
CA LEU A 36 -8.52 -13.02 -1.44
C LEU A 36 -8.91 -12.74 0.00
N TYR A 37 -9.58 -11.62 0.23
CA TYR A 37 -10.30 -11.36 1.48
C TYR A 37 -11.77 -11.74 1.30
N ASN A 38 -12.19 -12.88 1.85
CA ASN A 38 -13.56 -13.40 1.73
C ASN A 38 -14.38 -13.29 3.04
N ALA A 39 -13.77 -12.86 4.15
CA ALA A 39 -14.39 -12.82 5.47
C ALA A 39 -15.04 -14.16 5.92
N ASP A 40 -14.64 -15.28 5.33
CA ASP A 40 -15.17 -16.61 5.65
C ASP A 40 -14.21 -17.34 6.61
N PRO A 41 -14.63 -17.58 7.87
CA PRO A 41 -13.81 -18.27 8.86
C PRO A 41 -13.85 -19.80 8.70
N SER A 42 -14.52 -20.36 7.70
CA SER A 42 -14.53 -21.80 7.45
C SER A 42 -13.15 -22.32 7.01
N VAL A 43 -12.95 -23.64 7.06
CA VAL A 43 -11.73 -24.26 6.51
C VAL A 43 -11.64 -24.01 5.01
N GLU A 44 -12.76 -24.13 4.31
CA GLU A 44 -12.85 -23.88 2.87
C GLU A 44 -12.48 -22.42 2.53
N GLY A 45 -13.04 -21.46 3.27
CA GLY A 45 -12.74 -20.04 3.13
C GLY A 45 -11.27 -19.72 3.33
N ARG A 46 -10.64 -20.27 4.38
CA ARG A 46 -9.19 -20.12 4.62
C ARG A 46 -8.35 -20.73 3.51
N MET A 47 -8.69 -21.93 3.04
CA MET A 47 -7.97 -22.59 1.95
C MET A 47 -8.08 -21.82 0.64
N ALA A 48 -9.26 -21.24 0.34
CA ALA A 48 -9.44 -20.37 -0.82
C ALA A 48 -8.58 -19.11 -0.73
N ALA A 49 -8.57 -18.43 0.42
CA ALA A 49 -7.74 -17.25 0.66
C ALA A 49 -6.23 -17.58 0.55
N PHE A 50 -5.81 -18.70 1.15
CA PHE A 50 -4.43 -19.18 1.07
C PHE A 50 -3.99 -19.49 -0.35
N ASN A 51 -4.76 -20.31 -1.08
CA ASN A 51 -4.40 -20.72 -2.44
C ASN A 51 -4.24 -19.49 -3.35
N ASP A 52 -5.15 -18.51 -3.26
CA ASP A 52 -5.05 -17.25 -4.02
C ASP A 52 -3.83 -16.42 -3.61
N ALA A 53 -3.57 -16.27 -2.30
CA ALA A 53 -2.45 -15.50 -1.78
C ALA A 53 -1.08 -16.12 -2.14
N ILE A 54 -0.92 -17.44 -1.96
CA ILE A 54 0.35 -18.14 -2.22
C ILE A 54 0.65 -18.22 -3.71
N GLU A 55 -0.37 -18.40 -4.55
CA GLU A 55 -0.22 -18.34 -5.99
C GLU A 55 0.24 -16.94 -6.43
N LYS A 56 -0.41 -15.87 -5.95
CA LYS A 56 0.03 -14.51 -6.25
C LYS A 56 1.42 -14.20 -5.68
N LEU A 57 1.82 -14.81 -4.56
CA LEU A 57 3.17 -14.63 -4.01
C LEU A 57 4.24 -15.20 -4.95
N PHE A 58 4.02 -16.42 -5.46
CA PHE A 58 4.97 -17.19 -6.25
C PHE A 58 4.96 -16.83 -7.75
N TRP A 59 3.84 -16.28 -8.24
CA TRP A 59 3.69 -15.75 -9.60
C TRP A 59 3.30 -14.26 -9.53
N PRO A 60 4.26 -13.34 -9.33
CA PRO A 60 4.00 -11.90 -9.20
C PRO A 60 3.21 -11.28 -10.37
N GLU A 61 3.29 -11.86 -11.55
CA GLU A 61 2.52 -11.48 -12.74
C GLU A 61 1.01 -11.71 -12.59
N LYS A 62 0.56 -12.56 -11.66
CA LYS A 62 -0.86 -12.79 -11.35
C LYS A 62 -1.44 -11.76 -10.39
N ARG A 63 -0.61 -10.84 -9.88
CA ARG A 63 -1.01 -9.77 -8.96
C ARG A 63 -1.83 -8.69 -9.68
N LEU A 64 -2.55 -7.88 -8.92
CA LEU A 64 -3.32 -6.75 -9.44
C LEU A 64 -2.41 -5.62 -9.92
N GLY A 65 -1.26 -5.41 -9.24
CA GLY A 65 -0.28 -4.40 -9.60
C GLY A 65 -0.87 -3.00 -9.51
N ALA A 66 -0.79 -2.19 -10.57
CA ALA A 66 -1.33 -0.82 -10.55
C ALA A 66 -2.84 -0.74 -10.20
N ARG A 67 -3.59 -1.83 -10.37
CA ARG A 67 -5.02 -1.89 -9.98
C ARG A 67 -5.23 -2.04 -8.47
N SER A 68 -4.20 -2.40 -7.70
CA SER A 68 -4.29 -2.45 -6.23
C SER A 68 -4.16 -1.07 -5.58
N VAL A 69 -3.80 -0.03 -6.35
CA VAL A 69 -3.69 1.34 -5.83
C VAL A 69 -5.04 1.82 -5.31
N MET A 70 -5.12 2.11 -4.01
CA MET A 70 -6.32 2.68 -3.41
C MET A 70 -6.50 4.14 -3.86
N LEU A 71 -7.63 4.41 -4.50
CA LEU A 71 -8.01 5.73 -4.98
C LEU A 71 -9.24 6.25 -4.20
N THR A 72 -9.31 7.56 -4.00
CA THR A 72 -10.53 8.20 -3.49
C THR A 72 -11.69 8.02 -4.46
N THR A 73 -12.87 7.71 -3.95
CA THR A 73 -14.08 7.49 -4.75
C THR A 73 -14.87 8.78 -5.02
N GLU A 74 -14.69 9.79 -4.17
CA GLU A 74 -15.39 11.07 -4.25
C GLU A 74 -14.45 12.23 -3.91
N ASP A 75 -14.88 13.45 -4.22
CA ASP A 75 -14.19 14.67 -3.76
C ASP A 75 -14.33 14.76 -2.23
N THR A 76 -13.21 14.74 -1.51
CA THR A 76 -13.15 14.70 -0.04
C THR A 76 -12.37 15.90 0.50
N GLU A 77 -12.67 16.32 1.72
CA GLU A 77 -11.88 17.32 2.44
C GLU A 77 -11.26 16.71 3.69
N LEU A 78 -9.94 16.83 3.84
CA LEU A 78 -9.22 16.43 5.06
C LEU A 78 -9.02 17.66 5.96
N PRO A 79 -9.70 17.74 7.12
CA PRO A 79 -9.45 18.81 8.09
C PRO A 79 -8.08 18.60 8.74
N LEU A 80 -7.23 19.62 8.70
CA LEU A 80 -5.94 19.62 9.38
C LEU A 80 -6.05 20.38 10.71
N GLU A 81 -5.18 20.05 11.68
CA GLU A 81 -5.11 20.75 12.98
C GLU A 81 -4.86 22.25 12.84
N SER A 82 -4.27 22.69 11.73
CA SER A 82 -4.06 24.12 11.41
C SER A 82 -5.35 24.90 11.10
N GLY A 83 -6.50 24.23 11.00
CA GLY A 83 -7.77 24.80 10.55
C GLY A 83 -7.95 24.82 9.03
N TYR A 84 -6.90 24.52 8.26
CA TYR A 84 -6.97 24.36 6.81
C TYR A 84 -7.69 23.06 6.43
N ARG A 85 -8.58 23.12 5.43
CA ARG A 85 -9.26 21.96 4.85
C ARG A 85 -8.64 21.61 3.51
N LEU A 86 -7.82 20.56 3.48
CA LEU A 86 -7.18 20.09 2.27
C LEU A 86 -8.20 19.42 1.37
N ARG A 87 -8.46 20.01 0.19
CA ARG A 87 -9.35 19.43 -0.82
C ARG A 87 -8.64 18.35 -1.61
N ILE A 88 -9.21 17.16 -1.61
CA ILE A 88 -8.72 15.98 -2.31
C ILE A 88 -9.78 15.61 -3.36
N ARG A 89 -9.37 15.51 -4.63
CA ARG A 89 -10.29 15.13 -5.71
C ARG A 89 -10.53 13.62 -5.70
N GLN A 90 -11.65 13.19 -6.26
CA GLN A 90 -11.85 11.79 -6.64
C GLN A 90 -10.69 11.30 -7.52
N ASN A 91 -10.43 10.00 -7.49
CA ASN A 91 -9.32 9.34 -8.19
C ASN A 91 -7.91 9.78 -7.74
N THR A 92 -7.77 10.28 -6.50
CA THR A 92 -6.46 10.59 -5.91
C THR A 92 -5.94 9.38 -5.12
N PRO A 93 -4.67 8.95 -5.27
CA PRO A 93 -4.11 7.87 -4.46
C PRO A 93 -4.15 8.19 -2.97
N VAL A 94 -4.77 7.31 -2.17
CA VAL A 94 -4.96 7.52 -0.72
C VAL A 94 -3.61 7.62 0.01
N LYS A 95 -2.67 6.73 -0.33
CA LYS A 95 -1.30 6.73 0.23
C LYS A 95 -0.50 8.00 -0.09
N LEU A 96 -0.91 8.82 -1.07
CA LEU A 96 -0.25 10.10 -1.33
C LEU A 96 -0.37 11.03 -0.12
N ILE A 97 -1.50 10.94 0.59
CA ILE A 97 -1.81 11.79 1.74
C ILE A 97 -1.51 11.06 3.05
N ALA A 98 -1.86 9.76 3.14
CA ALA A 98 -1.76 9.00 4.39
C ALA A 98 -0.33 8.76 4.89
N ASN A 99 0.67 8.74 3.99
CA ASN A 99 2.06 8.47 4.34
C ASN A 99 2.92 9.75 4.50
N ILE A 100 2.30 10.91 4.67
CA ILE A 100 3.02 12.16 4.94
C ILE A 100 3.09 12.40 6.44
N ASN A 101 4.25 12.85 6.92
CA ASN A 101 4.43 13.24 8.32
C ASN A 101 3.45 14.38 8.69
N ALA A 102 2.54 14.14 9.65
CA ALA A 102 1.45 15.06 10.00
C ALA A 102 1.93 16.49 10.35
N PRO A 103 2.96 16.69 11.21
CA PRO A 103 3.62 17.98 11.41
C PRO A 103 4.05 18.71 10.14
N GLN A 104 4.46 17.99 9.08
CA GLN A 104 4.90 18.59 7.82
C GLN A 104 3.72 18.95 6.90
N LEU A 105 2.57 18.28 7.08
CA LEU A 105 1.28 18.64 6.48
C LEU A 105 0.73 19.94 7.07
N GLN A 106 1.02 20.23 8.35
CA GLN A 106 0.63 21.48 9.03
C GLN A 106 1.36 22.72 8.49
N LEU A 107 2.49 22.57 7.78
CA LEU A 107 3.22 23.68 7.16
C LEU A 107 2.46 24.37 6.01
N LEU A 108 1.32 23.82 5.59
CA LEU A 108 0.38 24.48 4.67
C LEU A 108 -0.39 25.65 5.32
N ARG A 109 -0.07 26.00 6.57
CA ARG A 109 -0.68 27.04 7.41
C ARG A 109 -0.66 28.47 6.85
N ASN A 110 0.19 28.81 5.89
CA ASN A 110 0.25 30.17 5.33
C ASN A 110 -0.64 30.30 4.09
N ASP A 111 -1.95 30.37 4.30
CA ASP A 111 -2.92 30.68 3.23
C ASP A 111 -3.18 32.19 3.16
N THR A 112 -2.45 32.90 2.30
CA THR A 112 -2.77 34.29 1.92
C THR A 112 -3.65 34.29 0.68
N PHE A 113 -4.37 35.38 0.39
CA PHE A 113 -5.11 35.54 -0.88
C PHE A 113 -4.25 35.18 -2.12
N PHE A 114 -2.94 35.48 -2.05
CA PHE A 114 -1.95 35.14 -3.06
C PHE A 114 -1.71 33.63 -3.25
N SER A 115 -1.73 32.81 -2.19
CA SER A 115 -1.61 31.34 -2.31
C SER A 115 -2.86 30.68 -2.88
N ARG A 116 -4.05 31.27 -2.67
CA ARG A 116 -5.30 30.81 -3.29
C ARG A 116 -5.32 31.11 -4.79
N PHE A 117 -4.91 32.31 -5.19
CA PHE A 117 -4.86 32.74 -6.60
C PHE A 117 -3.76 32.02 -7.39
N ILE A 118 -2.56 31.91 -6.83
CA ILE A 118 -1.44 31.19 -7.45
C ILE A 118 -1.62 29.68 -7.35
N GLY A 119 -2.22 29.18 -6.27
CA GLY A 119 -2.63 27.78 -6.12
C GLY A 119 -3.67 27.38 -7.16
N TRP A 120 -4.57 28.27 -7.58
CA TRP A 120 -5.47 28.04 -8.71
C TRP A 120 -4.73 28.06 -10.07
N LEU A 121 -3.80 29.01 -10.28
CA LEU A 121 -3.00 29.13 -11.52
C LEU A 121 -1.97 28.00 -11.73
N ILE A 122 -1.51 27.34 -10.66
CA ILE A 122 -0.43 26.33 -10.71
C ILE A 122 -0.94 24.91 -10.31
N GLY A 123 -2.21 24.81 -9.93
CA GLY A 123 -2.79 23.83 -9.00
C GLY A 123 -3.01 22.38 -9.41
N ARG A 124 -2.41 21.87 -10.50
CA ARG A 124 -2.55 20.44 -10.82
C ARG A 124 -1.27 19.62 -10.64
N GLY A 125 -0.08 20.21 -10.83
CA GLY A 125 1.19 19.46 -10.78
C GLY A 125 2.05 19.69 -9.54
N ARG A 126 2.10 20.92 -8.99
CA ARG A 126 3.08 21.28 -7.96
C ARG A 126 2.74 20.71 -6.58
N LEU A 127 1.47 20.66 -6.21
CA LEU A 127 1.03 20.06 -4.93
C LEU A 127 1.28 18.55 -4.94
N TYR A 128 0.88 17.85 -6.00
CA TYR A 128 1.17 16.42 -6.16
C TYR A 128 2.67 16.11 -6.03
N ASN A 129 3.52 16.86 -6.73
CA ASN A 129 4.98 16.69 -6.64
C ASN A 129 5.53 17.03 -5.24
N THR A 130 4.92 17.98 -4.52
CA THR A 130 5.33 18.34 -3.16
C THR A 130 4.93 17.26 -2.16
N LEU A 131 3.71 16.74 -2.28
CA LEU A 131 3.20 15.63 -1.47
C LEU A 131 4.03 14.36 -1.70
N LEU A 132 4.34 14.05 -2.96
CA LEU A 132 5.16 12.91 -3.34
C LEU A 132 6.59 13.01 -2.78
N ARG A 133 7.23 14.19 -2.86
CA ARG A 133 8.58 14.42 -2.29
C ARG A 133 8.63 14.32 -0.76
N ARG A 134 7.51 14.55 -0.09
CA ARG A 134 7.38 14.48 1.38
C ARG A 134 6.75 13.17 1.86
N ASN A 135 6.45 12.27 0.93
CA ASN A 135 5.86 10.98 1.26
C ASN A 135 6.94 10.08 1.86
N LEU A 136 6.66 9.50 3.03
CA LEU A 136 7.58 8.63 3.75
C LEU A 136 7.65 7.23 3.14
N VAL A 137 6.69 6.85 2.29
CA VAL A 137 6.65 5.54 1.62
C VAL A 137 5.99 5.74 0.25
N PRO A 138 6.75 6.14 -0.79
CA PRO A 138 6.21 6.40 -2.13
C PRO A 138 5.90 5.12 -2.92
N ASP A 139 5.41 4.08 -2.24
CA ASP A 139 4.87 2.86 -2.84
C ASP A 139 3.34 2.83 -2.72
N PHE A 140 2.68 3.08 -3.84
CA PHE A 140 1.23 3.10 -3.94
C PHE A 140 0.62 1.72 -4.27
N VAL A 141 1.42 0.75 -4.71
CA VAL A 141 0.93 -0.57 -5.13
C VAL A 141 0.84 -1.45 -3.90
N GLU A 142 -0.37 -1.81 -3.49
CA GLU A 142 -0.62 -2.53 -2.23
C GLU A 142 -0.06 -3.95 -2.21
N ASP A 143 -0.01 -4.60 -3.38
CA ASP A 143 0.40 -5.99 -3.54
C ASP A 143 1.81 -6.16 -4.12
N ARG A 144 2.63 -5.10 -4.16
CA ARG A 144 3.99 -5.18 -4.73
C ARG A 144 4.91 -6.07 -3.90
N GLY A 145 5.03 -5.80 -2.60
CA GLY A 145 5.79 -6.58 -1.62
C GLY A 145 7.08 -7.25 -2.10
N HIS A 146 7.42 -8.39 -1.52
CA HIS A 146 8.52 -9.23 -1.98
C HIS A 146 8.03 -10.30 -2.98
N THR A 147 8.95 -10.87 -3.75
CA THR A 147 8.68 -11.87 -4.79
C THR A 147 9.28 -13.23 -4.42
N PHE A 148 8.96 -13.70 -3.21
CA PHE A 148 9.49 -14.98 -2.71
C PHE A 148 9.12 -16.12 -3.67
N ALA A 149 10.07 -17.03 -3.91
CA ALA A 149 9.96 -18.16 -4.84
C ALA A 149 9.72 -17.81 -6.32
N ALA A 150 9.69 -16.53 -6.74
CA ALA A 150 9.41 -16.15 -8.12
C ALA A 150 10.41 -16.73 -9.14
N ALA A 151 11.67 -16.92 -8.74
CA ALA A 151 12.74 -17.48 -9.57
C ALA A 151 12.72 -19.02 -9.66
N LEU A 152 11.89 -19.71 -8.88
CA LEU A 152 11.78 -21.17 -8.92
C LEU A 152 11.03 -21.63 -10.18
N SER A 153 11.23 -22.89 -10.55
CA SER A 153 10.42 -23.53 -11.59
C SER A 153 8.95 -23.65 -11.15
N ASP A 154 8.03 -23.76 -12.09
CA ASP A 154 6.61 -23.94 -11.76
C ASP A 154 6.36 -25.25 -11.00
N GLU A 155 7.12 -26.30 -11.28
CA GLU A 155 7.11 -27.57 -10.55
C GLU A 155 7.49 -27.36 -9.08
N ASP A 156 8.61 -26.68 -8.82
CA ASP A 156 9.10 -26.41 -7.47
C ASP A 156 8.15 -25.49 -6.69
N LYS A 157 7.56 -24.49 -7.37
CA LYS A 157 6.54 -23.63 -6.77
C LYS A 157 5.34 -24.45 -6.29
N ARG A 158 4.86 -25.39 -7.10
CA ARG A 158 3.75 -26.28 -6.74
C ARG A 158 4.12 -27.21 -5.60
N ALA A 159 5.30 -27.84 -5.66
CA ALA A 159 5.79 -28.70 -4.59
C ALA A 159 5.93 -27.93 -3.26
N LEU A 160 6.44 -26.70 -3.31
CA LEU A 160 6.58 -25.83 -2.14
C LEU A 160 5.23 -25.43 -1.55
N ILE A 161 4.21 -25.18 -2.37
CA ILE A 161 2.84 -24.94 -1.89
C ILE A 161 2.32 -26.14 -1.10
N GLU A 162 2.47 -27.36 -1.62
CA GLU A 162 2.04 -28.57 -0.92
C GLU A 162 2.83 -28.79 0.38
N TYR A 163 4.13 -28.54 0.37
CA TYR A 163 4.97 -28.59 1.57
C TYR A 163 4.51 -27.57 2.63
N ILE A 164 4.19 -26.34 2.24
CA ILE A 164 3.72 -25.31 3.18
C ILE A 164 2.41 -25.69 3.86
N LYS A 165 1.52 -26.42 3.17
CA LYS A 165 0.25 -26.89 3.75
C LYS A 165 0.44 -27.89 4.91
N THR A 166 1.65 -28.44 5.10
CA THR A 166 1.93 -29.38 6.18
C THR A 166 2.37 -28.72 7.49
N PHE A 167 2.55 -27.40 7.52
CA PHE A 167 2.94 -26.60 8.70
C PHE A 167 1.80 -25.68 9.17
#